data_AF-A0A1E5XVL8-F1
#
_entry.id   AF-A0A1E5XVL8-F1
#
_cell.length_a   1.000
_cell.length_b   1.000
_cell.length_c   1.000
_cell.angle_alpha   90.00
_cell.angle_beta   90.00
_cell.angle_gamma   90.00
#
_symmetry.space_group_name_H-M   'P 1'
#
loop_
_entity.id
_entity.type
_entity.pdbx_description
1 polymer ?
#
loop_
_entity_poly.entity_id
_entity_poly.type
_entity_poly.pdbx_seq_one_letter_code
_entity_poly.pdbx_strand_id
1 'polypeptide(L)'
;MSESEAERVTVECGLDAAPEKVWRALSIPAYRDAWLLPDGDGERFTAEVVEAVPPHRLRLSWREGDAEGELVTFTLEATPDGGTWLRLVHDRAPIEVPIPANTNTMMLRAA
;
A
#
# COMPACT_ATOMS: atom_id res chain seq x y z
N MET A 1 17.40 -8.62 22.96
CA MET A 1 17.55 -8.76 21.50
C MET A 1 16.15 -8.64 20.96
N SER A 2 15.84 -7.51 20.33
CA SER A 2 14.48 -7.07 20.03
C SER A 2 13.75 -8.07 19.15
N GLU A 3 12.52 -8.39 19.52
CA GLU A 3 11.57 -9.11 18.68
C GLU A 3 11.38 -8.33 17.38
N SER A 4 11.90 -8.87 16.28
CA SER A 4 11.44 -8.56 14.93
C SER A 4 10.05 -9.17 14.76
N GLU A 5 9.06 -8.69 15.52
CA GLU A 5 7.67 -9.03 15.23
C GLU A 5 7.35 -8.38 13.88
N ALA A 6 6.91 -9.19 12.92
CA ALA A 6 6.25 -8.70 11.72
C ALA A 6 5.00 -7.93 12.17
N GLU A 7 5.15 -6.63 12.41
CA GLU A 7 4.12 -5.79 13.01
C GLU A 7 3.07 -5.49 11.95
N ARG A 8 2.04 -6.35 11.89
CA ARG A 8 0.84 -6.12 11.09
C ARG A 8 -0.14 -5.27 11.91
N VAL A 9 -0.37 -4.05 11.44
CA VAL A 9 -1.39 -3.16 12.02
C VAL A 9 -2.65 -3.23 11.18
N THR A 10 -3.81 -3.45 11.80
CA THR A 10 -5.11 -3.43 11.13
C THR A 10 -5.98 -2.33 11.71
N VAL A 11 -6.59 -1.53 10.84
CA VAL A 11 -7.53 -0.47 11.19
C VAL A 11 -8.80 -0.66 10.38
N GLU A 12 -9.95 -0.57 11.04
CA GLU A 12 -11.26 -0.69 10.41
C GLU A 12 -12.15 0.48 10.80
N CYS A 13 -12.91 1.01 9.84
CA CYS A 13 -13.87 2.08 10.10
C CYS A 13 -15.01 2.09 9.07
N GLY A 14 -16.17 2.59 9.50
CA GLY A 14 -17.29 2.90 8.63
C GLY A 14 -17.18 4.32 8.07
N LEU A 15 -17.50 4.48 6.79
CA LEU A 15 -17.55 5.74 6.08
C LEU A 15 -18.93 5.93 5.45
N ASP A 16 -19.54 7.11 5.58
CA ASP A 16 -20.84 7.43 4.98
C ASP A 16 -20.80 7.53 3.44
N ALA A 17 -19.62 7.49 2.85
CA ALA A 17 -19.41 7.58 1.42
C ALA A 17 -19.52 6.19 0.76
N ALA A 18 -20.13 6.13 -0.43
CA ALA A 18 -20.17 4.92 -1.24
C ALA A 18 -18.76 4.46 -1.67
N PRO A 19 -18.54 3.15 -1.90
CA PRO A 19 -17.21 2.60 -2.21
C PRO A 19 -16.51 3.26 -3.40
N GLU A 20 -17.25 3.71 -4.42
CA GLU A 20 -16.69 4.37 -5.60
C GLU A 20 -16.12 5.76 -5.28
N LYS A 21 -16.68 6.44 -4.27
CA LYS A 21 -16.15 7.73 -3.81
C LYS A 21 -14.88 7.52 -2.98
N VAL A 22 -14.90 6.52 -2.08
CA VAL A 22 -13.72 6.15 -1.27
C VAL A 22 -12.59 5.65 -2.18
N TRP A 23 -12.91 4.81 -3.17
CA TRP A 23 -11.98 4.34 -4.18
C TRP A 23 -11.29 5.49 -4.92
N ARG A 24 -12.04 6.50 -5.36
CA ARG A 24 -11.47 7.67 -6.03
C ARG A 24 -10.51 8.43 -5.12
N ALA A 25 -10.84 8.59 -3.84
CA ALA A 25 -9.98 9.25 -2.87
C ALA A 25 -8.65 8.50 -2.63
N LEU A 26 -8.64 7.17 -2.79
CA LEU A 26 -7.47 6.31 -2.61
C LEU A 26 -6.64 6.09 -3.88
N SER A 27 -7.30 5.98 -5.04
CA SER A 27 -6.65 5.57 -6.30
C SER A 27 -6.17 6.73 -7.17
N ILE A 28 -6.73 7.93 -7.00
CA ILE A 28 -6.31 9.12 -7.75
C ILE A 28 -5.21 9.81 -6.95
N PRO A 29 -3.96 9.91 -7.47
CA PRO A 29 -2.84 10.49 -6.75
C PRO A 29 -3.15 11.89 -6.20
N ALA A 30 -3.71 12.78 -7.01
CA ALA A 30 -4.05 14.13 -6.57
C ALA A 30 -5.06 14.20 -5.40
N TYR A 31 -5.94 13.20 -5.25
CA TYR A 31 -6.83 13.13 -4.09
C TYR A 31 -6.18 12.43 -2.91
N ARG A 32 -5.37 11.41 -3.17
CA ARG A 32 -4.62 10.69 -2.15
C ARG A 32 -3.61 11.59 -1.46
N ASP A 33 -2.84 12.34 -2.22
CA ASP A 33 -1.77 13.20 -1.71
C ASP A 33 -2.33 14.34 -0.85
N ALA A 34 -3.58 14.76 -1.09
CA ALA A 34 -4.25 15.77 -0.28
C ALA A 34 -4.49 15.37 1.19
N TRP A 35 -4.37 14.08 1.56
CA TRP A 35 -4.61 13.63 2.94
C TRP A 35 -3.70 12.48 3.43
N LEU A 36 -3.21 11.64 2.52
CA LEU A 36 -2.34 10.49 2.85
C LEU A 36 -0.85 10.85 2.78
N LEU A 37 -0.47 11.75 1.87
CA LEU A 37 0.91 12.25 1.69
C LEU A 37 0.89 13.77 1.55
N PRO A 38 0.47 14.52 2.59
CA PRO A 38 0.37 15.97 2.50
C PRO A 38 1.73 16.61 2.17
N ASP A 39 1.69 17.72 1.41
CA ASP A 39 2.84 18.40 0.81
C ASP A 39 4.06 18.51 1.73
N GLY A 40 5.15 17.82 1.36
CA GLY A 40 6.44 17.80 2.06
C GLY A 40 6.92 16.41 2.44
N ASP A 41 6.00 15.46 2.61
CA ASP A 41 6.34 14.08 2.95
C ASP A 41 6.68 13.22 1.72
N GLY A 42 6.40 13.67 0.49
CA GLY A 42 6.72 12.90 -0.73
C GLY A 42 8.22 12.69 -0.99
N GLU A 43 9.10 13.50 -0.37
CA GLU A 43 10.55 13.29 -0.37
C GLU A 43 10.96 12.21 0.63
N ARG A 44 10.18 12.02 1.68
CA ARG A 44 10.43 11.08 2.77
C ARG A 44 9.67 9.78 2.61
N PHE A 45 8.47 9.80 2.03
CA PHE A 45 7.57 8.67 1.89
C PHE A 45 7.17 8.52 0.43
N THR A 46 7.35 7.32 -0.10
CA THR A 46 6.88 6.97 -1.45
C THR A 46 5.82 5.89 -1.37
N ALA A 47 4.74 6.07 -2.12
CA ALA A 47 3.63 5.12 -2.18
C ALA A 47 3.23 4.79 -3.63
N GLU A 48 3.64 3.62 -4.09
CA GLU A 48 3.38 3.14 -5.45
C GLU A 48 2.30 2.05 -5.45
N VAL A 49 1.42 2.07 -6.46
CA VAL A 49 0.37 1.06 -6.59
C VAL A 49 0.99 -0.29 -6.99
N VAL A 50 0.81 -1.29 -6.13
CA VAL A 50 1.21 -2.68 -6.38
C VAL A 50 0.05 -3.45 -7.01
N GLU A 51 -1.18 -3.20 -6.56
CA GLU A 51 -2.38 -3.87 -7.07
C GLU A 51 -3.59 -2.95 -6.95
N ALA A 52 -4.48 -2.98 -7.95
CA ALA A 52 -5.74 -2.24 -7.91
C ALA A 52 -6.87 -3.10 -8.48
N VAL A 53 -7.90 -3.36 -7.66
CA VAL A 53 -9.14 -4.05 -8.00
C VAL A 53 -10.30 -3.13 -7.67
N PRO A 54 -10.73 -2.24 -8.58
CA PRO A 54 -11.81 -1.29 -8.31
C PRO A 54 -13.17 -1.97 -8.05
N PRO A 55 -14.04 -1.38 -7.22
CA PRO A 55 -13.74 -0.47 -6.11
C PRO A 55 -13.42 -1.22 -4.80
N HIS A 56 -12.92 -2.46 -4.86
CA HIS A 56 -12.88 -3.38 -3.71
C HIS A 56 -11.55 -3.43 -2.98
N ARG A 57 -10.41 -3.33 -3.69
CA ARG A 57 -9.09 -3.52 -3.08
C ARG A 57 -7.99 -2.70 -3.75
N LEU A 58 -7.18 -2.02 -2.94
CA LEU A 58 -5.98 -1.29 -3.37
C LEU A 58 -4.79 -1.73 -2.51
N ARG A 59 -3.67 -2.07 -3.13
CA ARG A 59 -2.40 -2.35 -2.44
C ARG A 59 -1.37 -1.34 -2.87
N LEU A 60 -0.76 -0.69 -1.90
CA LEU A 60 0.34 0.25 -2.08
C LEU A 60 1.59 -0.34 -1.46
N SER A 61 2.73 -0.18 -2.14
CA SER A 61 4.02 -0.22 -1.46
C SER A 61 4.16 1.06 -0.65
N TRP A 62 4.80 0.97 0.50
CA TRP A 62 5.07 2.08 1.40
C TRP A 62 6.54 2.04 1.74
N ARG A 63 7.28 3.12 1.45
CA ARG A 63 8.70 3.23 1.77
C ARG A 63 8.96 4.57 2.45
N GLU A 64 9.76 4.54 3.51
CA GLU A 64 10.30 5.73 4.16
C GLU A 64 11.79 5.89 3.82
N GLY A 65 12.16 6.89 3.02
CA GLY A 65 13.52 7.10 2.52
C GLY A 65 14.02 5.87 1.75
N ASP A 66 15.22 5.40 2.10
CA ASP A 66 15.85 4.20 1.54
C ASP A 66 15.49 2.90 2.31
N ALA A 67 14.49 2.93 3.20
CA ALA A 67 14.06 1.75 3.94
C ALA A 67 13.47 0.66 3.03
N GLU A 68 13.45 -0.57 3.54
CA GLU A 68 12.76 -1.67 2.88
C GLU A 68 11.28 -1.34 2.69
N GLY A 69 10.73 -1.76 1.54
CA GLY A 69 9.32 -1.53 1.25
C GLY A 69 8.42 -2.35 2.14
N GLU A 70 7.43 -1.68 2.72
CA GLU A 70 6.30 -2.22 3.45
C GLU A 70 5.06 -2.22 2.57
N LEU A 71 4.00 -2.91 3.00
CA LEU A 71 2.79 -3.04 2.20
C LEU A 71 1.56 -2.53 2.94
N VAL A 72 0.80 -1.64 2.30
CA VAL A 72 -0.49 -1.17 2.81
C VAL A 72 -1.61 -1.66 1.90
N THR A 73 -2.56 -2.40 2.47
CA THR A 73 -3.72 -2.96 1.76
C THR A 73 -5.01 -2.32 2.27
N PHE A 74 -5.75 -1.68 1.38
CA PHE A 74 -7.09 -1.15 1.61
C PHE A 74 -8.11 -2.12 1.02
N THR A 75 -9.11 -2.52 1.80
CA THR A 75 -10.28 -3.29 1.36
C THR A 75 -11.53 -2.45 1.61
N LEU A 76 -12.40 -2.34 0.61
CA LEU A 76 -13.65 -1.60 0.66
C LEU A 76 -14.81 -2.57 0.49
N GLU A 77 -15.72 -2.58 1.44
CA GLU A 77 -16.95 -3.38 1.40
C GLU A 77 -18.15 -2.44 1.52
N ALA A 78 -19.15 -2.60 0.65
CA ALA A 78 -20.36 -1.78 0.73
C ALA A 78 -21.16 -2.13 1.99
N THR A 79 -21.67 -1.12 2.70
CA THR A 79 -22.56 -1.32 3.84
C THR A 79 -24.04 -1.22 3.43
N PRO A 80 -24.99 -1.84 4.18
CA PRO A 80 -26.41 -1.80 3.83
C PRO A 80 -27.03 -0.40 3.78
N ASP A 81 -26.45 0.55 4.50
CA ASP A 81 -26.81 1.97 4.57
C ASP A 81 -26.24 2.81 3.41
N GLY A 82 -25.51 2.17 2.48
CA GLY A 82 -24.94 2.84 1.29
C GLY A 82 -23.56 3.46 1.52
N GLY A 83 -22.98 3.24 2.69
CA GLY A 83 -21.61 3.61 3.04
C GLY A 83 -20.58 2.55 2.65
N THR A 84 -19.39 2.67 3.24
CA THR A 84 -18.26 1.77 3.03
C THR A 84 -17.69 1.33 4.36
N TRP A 85 -17.50 0.02 4.55
CA TRP A 85 -16.60 -0.51 5.55
C TRP A 85 -15.19 -0.54 4.95
N LEU A 86 -14.31 0.31 5.48
CA LEU A 86 -12.92 0.37 5.11
C LEU A 86 -12.11 -0.48 6.08
N ARG A 87 -11.33 -1.43 5.54
CA ARG A 87 -10.27 -2.14 6.27
C ARG A 87 -8.91 -1.79 5.68
N LEU A 88 -8.01 -1.28 6.52
CA LEU A 88 -6.61 -1.00 6.20
C LEU A 88 -5.74 -2.00 6.95
N VAL A 89 -4.86 -2.68 6.22
CA VAL A 89 -3.82 -3.56 6.79
C VAL A 89 -2.47 -3.02 6.38
N HIS A 90 -1.63 -2.69 7.35
CA HIS A 90 -0.25 -2.28 7.17
C HIS A 90 0.67 -3.41 7.60
N ASP A 91 1.30 -4.05 6.63
CA ASP A 91 2.29 -5.10 6.80
C ASP A 91 3.69 -4.49 6.76
N ARG A 92 4.35 -4.38 7.92
CA ARG A 92 5.76 -3.95 8.01
C ARG A 92 6.76 -5.09 7.80
N ALA A 93 6.31 -6.18 7.17
CA ALA A 93 7.19 -7.22 6.69
C ALA A 93 7.88 -6.73 5.40
N PRO A 94 9.16 -7.05 5.17
CA PRO A 94 9.84 -6.70 3.93
C PRO A 94 9.05 -7.26 2.74
N ILE A 95 8.76 -6.41 1.75
CA ILE A 95 8.16 -6.88 0.50
C ILE A 95 9.15 -7.83 -0.18
N GLU A 96 8.91 -9.14 -0.07
CA GLU A 96 9.48 -10.12 -0.98
C GLU A 96 8.82 -9.94 -2.36
N VAL A 97 9.36 -9.04 -3.16
CA VAL A 97 9.09 -9.05 -4.60
C VAL A 97 9.69 -10.34 -5.15
N PRO A 98 8.90 -11.27 -5.72
CA PRO A 98 9.47 -12.42 -6.39
C PRO A 98 10.28 -11.89 -7.56
N ILE A 99 11.60 -11.91 -7.41
CA ILE A 99 12.51 -11.71 -8.53
C ILE A 99 12.14 -12.76 -9.58
N PRO A 100 11.65 -12.36 -10.78
CA PRO A 100 11.39 -13.33 -11.82
C PRO A 100 12.68 -14.09 -12.09
N ALA A 101 12.60 -15.43 -12.12
CA ALA A 101 13.75 -16.34 -12.23
C ALA A 101 14.57 -16.19 -13.53
N ASN A 102 14.28 -15.17 -14.35
CA ASN A 102 14.91 -14.93 -15.64
C ASN A 102 15.89 -13.75 -15.64
N THR A 103 16.29 -13.24 -14.47
CA THR A 103 17.43 -12.31 -14.39
C THR A 103 18.72 -13.08 -14.68
N ASN A 104 19.14 -13.05 -15.94
CA ASN A 104 20.44 -13.54 -16.38
C ASN A 104 21.54 -12.67 -15.73
N THR A 105 22.01 -13.08 -14.55
CA THR A 105 23.26 -12.55 -13.98
C THR A 105 24.39 -12.95 -14.91
N MET A 106 24.89 -11.98 -15.67
CA MET A 106 26.08 -12.10 -16.50
C MET A 106 27.28 -12.39 -15.58
N MET A 107 27.67 -13.65 -15.41
CA MET A 107 28.93 -13.98 -14.74
C MET A 107 30.09 -13.55 -15.64
N LEU A 108 30.77 -12.46 -15.29
CA LEU A 108 32.14 -12.24 -15.75
C LEU A 108 33.04 -13.28 -15.10
N ARG A 109 33.52 -14.23 -15.89
CA ARG A 109 34.65 -15.09 -15.52
C ARG A 109 35.92 -14.26 -15.71
N ALA A 110 36.58 -13.87 -14.62
CA ALA A 110 37.96 -13.40 -14.68
C ALA A 110 38.87 -14.59 -15.01
N ALA A 111 39.76 -14.38 -15.97
CA ALA A 111 40.78 -15.33 -16.44
C ALA A 111 42.07 -15.22 -15.60
#